data_AF-X1TAF3-F1
#
_entry.id   AF-X1TAF3-F1
#
_cell.length_a   1.000
_cell.length_b   1.000
_cell.length_c   1.000
_cell.angle_alpha   90.00
_cell.angle_beta   90.00
_cell.angle_gamma   90.00
#
_symmetry.space_group_name_H-M   'P 1'
#
loop_
_entity.id
_entity.type
_entity.pdbx_description
1 polymer ?
#
loop_
_entity_poly.entity_id
_entity_poly.type
_entity_poly.pdbx_seq_one_letter_code
_entity_poly.pdbx_strand_id
1 'polypeptide(L)'
;MANFGNELYPPELQDDKRVLANLQILLAWLVDRKLTPKLELFSGDPFSLQAVSMILDKFENAESKPKSIVIPTNYTFILSKALTEKIESLVERSRRLGIPIFLSASIDGRYCEANRPFRSGKSDPRDDGYYDRVFAFNKKWGFSFHPMIYSDRIDSWQNNFLWFQEMLKKHDIPWSNIYLLEVRNKEWSRDNILGFEEFIKFLIRWIFFV
;
A
#
# COMPACT_ATOMS: atom_id res chain seq x y z
N MET A 1 12.84 5.66 -1.86
CA MET A 1 14.07 5.66 -2.71
C MET A 1 14.55 7.07 -3.11
N ALA A 2 14.10 8.16 -2.48
CA ALA A 2 14.42 9.51 -2.97
C ALA A 2 15.91 9.92 -2.84
N ASN A 3 16.61 9.41 -1.82
CA ASN A 3 17.98 9.87 -1.51
C ASN A 3 19.06 8.88 -1.94
N PHE A 4 18.80 7.57 -1.84
CA PHE A 4 19.79 6.50 -2.13
C PHE A 4 19.29 5.51 -3.19
N GLY A 5 18.24 5.86 -3.93
CA GLY A 5 17.61 4.96 -4.90
C GLY A 5 18.59 4.47 -5.96
N ASN A 6 19.40 5.37 -6.51
CA ASN A 6 20.39 5.03 -7.55
C ASN A 6 21.59 4.25 -6.99
N GLU A 7 21.90 4.38 -5.70
CA GLU A 7 22.98 3.62 -5.07
C GLU A 7 22.54 2.19 -4.72
N LEU A 8 21.33 2.05 -4.19
CA LEU A 8 20.76 0.76 -3.80
C LEU A 8 20.21 -0.01 -5.01
N TYR A 9 19.69 0.71 -6.01
CA TYR A 9 19.10 0.17 -7.24
C TYR A 9 19.60 0.97 -8.46
N PRO A 10 20.84 0.77 -8.90
CA PRO A 10 21.41 1.47 -10.04
C PRO A 10 20.53 1.36 -11.29
N PRO A 11 20.19 2.47 -11.98
CA PRO A 11 19.29 2.46 -13.13
C PRO A 11 19.69 1.47 -14.24
N GLU A 12 21.00 1.28 -14.46
CA GLU A 12 21.55 0.33 -15.41
C GLU A 12 21.28 -1.15 -15.06
N LEU A 13 20.95 -1.43 -13.79
CA LEU A 13 20.55 -2.76 -13.33
C LEU A 13 19.02 -2.92 -13.28
N GLN A 14 18.24 -1.85 -13.48
CA GLN A 14 16.79 -1.89 -13.50
C GLN A 14 16.29 -2.41 -14.86
N ASP A 15 16.20 -3.73 -14.98
CA ASP A 15 15.68 -4.42 -16.16
C ASP A 15 14.47 -5.29 -15.80
N ASP A 16 13.28 -4.82 -16.18
CA ASP A 16 12.01 -5.51 -15.98
C ASP A 16 12.03 -6.95 -16.52
N LYS A 17 12.66 -7.20 -17.67
CA LYS A 17 12.74 -8.55 -18.25
C LYS A 17 13.56 -9.47 -17.36
N ARG A 18 14.68 -8.97 -16.83
CA ARG A 18 15.52 -9.72 -15.89
C ARG A 18 14.80 -9.99 -14.58
N VAL A 19 14.07 -9.00 -14.05
CA VAL A 19 13.27 -9.17 -12.83
C VAL A 19 12.19 -10.25 -13.03
N LEU A 20 11.46 -10.22 -14.14
CA LEU A 20 10.45 -11.22 -14.46
C LEU A 20 11.04 -12.62 -14.72
N ALA A 21 12.21 -12.70 -15.36
CA ALA A 21 12.92 -13.97 -15.52
C ALA A 21 13.37 -14.55 -14.17
N ASN A 22 13.88 -13.72 -13.27
CA ASN A 22 14.26 -14.14 -11.92
C ASN A 22 13.03 -14.59 -11.11
N LEU A 23 11.90 -13.89 -11.24
CA LEU A 23 10.64 -14.29 -10.64
C LEU A 23 10.23 -15.68 -11.16
N GLN A 24 10.30 -15.92 -12.47
CA GLN A 24 9.98 -17.22 -13.05
C GLN A 24 10.82 -18.37 -12.46
N ILE A 25 12.14 -18.14 -12.28
CA ILE A 25 13.05 -19.11 -11.65
C ILE A 25 12.62 -19.38 -10.20
N LEU A 26 12.36 -18.33 -9.43
CA LEU A 26 11.90 -18.45 -8.05
C LEU A 26 10.59 -19.23 -7.95
N LEU A 27 9.59 -18.90 -8.77
CA LEU A 27 8.29 -19.56 -8.72
C LEU A 27 8.38 -21.02 -9.15
N ALA A 28 9.24 -21.36 -10.12
CA ALA A 28 9.52 -22.76 -10.47
C ALA A 28 10.10 -23.52 -9.28
N TRP A 29 11.12 -22.96 -8.63
CA TRP A 29 11.73 -23.56 -7.45
C TRP A 29 10.71 -23.74 -6.30
N LEU A 30 9.83 -22.77 -6.05
CA LEU A 30 8.78 -22.89 -5.03
C LEU A 30 7.80 -24.04 -5.33
N VAL A 31 7.37 -24.16 -6.58
CA VAL A 31 6.48 -25.25 -7.01
C VAL A 31 7.17 -26.61 -6.87
N ASP A 32 8.40 -26.74 -7.37
CA ASP A 32 9.17 -28.00 -7.32
C ASP A 32 9.42 -28.46 -5.88
N ARG A 33 9.59 -27.51 -4.96
CA ARG A 33 9.80 -27.76 -3.52
C ARG A 33 8.52 -27.82 -2.71
N LYS A 34 7.34 -27.67 -3.33
CA LYS A 34 6.02 -27.62 -2.68
C LYS A 34 5.95 -26.59 -1.54
N LEU A 35 6.61 -25.44 -1.71
CA LEU A 35 6.64 -24.36 -0.72
C LEU A 35 5.46 -23.41 -0.88
N THR A 36 4.84 -23.03 0.23
CA THR A 36 3.63 -22.18 0.26
C THR A 36 3.83 -20.88 1.06
N PRO A 37 4.81 -20.04 0.67
CA PRO A 37 5.11 -18.82 1.41
C PRO A 37 3.93 -17.83 1.34
N LYS A 38 3.96 -16.84 2.23
CA LYS A 38 3.27 -15.57 2.00
C LYS A 38 4.18 -14.74 1.11
N LEU A 39 3.63 -14.21 0.01
CA LEU A 39 4.39 -13.39 -0.93
C LEU A 39 4.09 -11.93 -0.64
N GLU A 40 5.13 -11.09 -0.60
CA GLU A 40 4.99 -9.64 -0.46
C GLU A 40 5.69 -8.98 -1.64
N LEU A 41 4.93 -8.22 -2.43
CA LEU A 41 5.42 -7.56 -3.64
C LEU A 41 5.57 -6.07 -3.38
N PHE A 42 6.80 -5.66 -3.08
CA PHE A 42 7.15 -4.26 -2.92
C PHE A 42 7.56 -3.67 -4.26
N SER A 43 6.60 -3.07 -4.96
CA SER A 43 6.86 -2.30 -6.19
C SER A 43 5.88 -1.15 -6.33
N GLY A 44 6.28 -0.10 -7.05
CA GLY A 44 5.33 0.91 -7.51
C GLY A 44 4.38 0.34 -8.56
N ASP A 45 3.17 0.89 -8.63
CA ASP A 45 2.24 0.60 -9.74
C ASP A 45 2.83 1.12 -11.06
N PRO A 46 2.69 0.41 -12.21
CA PRO A 46 1.91 -0.79 -12.50
C PRO A 46 2.73 -2.10 -12.67
N PHE A 47 4.04 -2.09 -12.41
CA PHE A 47 4.92 -3.27 -12.58
C PHE A 47 4.41 -4.49 -11.80
N SER A 48 3.84 -4.24 -10.62
CA SER A 48 3.18 -5.22 -9.77
C SER A 48 2.14 -6.09 -10.52
N LEU A 49 1.46 -5.56 -11.54
CA LEU A 49 0.39 -6.29 -12.24
C LEU A 49 0.91 -7.47 -13.08
N GLN A 50 2.06 -7.30 -13.74
CA GLN A 50 2.64 -8.38 -14.56
C GLN A 50 3.18 -9.51 -13.67
N ALA A 51 3.87 -9.14 -12.59
CA ALA A 51 4.36 -10.09 -11.60
C ALA A 51 3.20 -10.88 -10.95
N VAL A 52 2.12 -10.20 -10.58
CA VAL A 52 0.91 -10.85 -10.03
C VAL A 52 0.32 -11.84 -11.01
N SER A 53 0.11 -11.45 -12.28
CA SER A 53 -0.40 -12.38 -13.30
C SER A 53 0.48 -13.61 -13.42
N MET A 54 1.81 -13.44 -13.50
CA MET A 54 2.76 -14.55 -13.59
C MET A 54 2.69 -15.49 -12.39
N ILE A 55 2.54 -14.96 -11.17
CA ILE A 55 2.36 -15.76 -9.96
C ILE A 55 1.07 -16.57 -10.04
N LEU A 56 -0.05 -15.93 -10.40
CA LEU A 56 -1.34 -16.61 -10.50
C LEU A 56 -1.32 -17.71 -11.58
N ASP A 57 -0.73 -17.43 -12.74
CA ASP A 57 -0.57 -18.39 -13.84
C ASP A 57 0.26 -19.61 -13.39
N LYS A 58 1.38 -19.37 -12.69
CA LYS A 58 2.28 -20.44 -12.26
C LYS A 58 1.64 -21.38 -11.24
N PHE A 59 0.81 -20.84 -10.34
CA PHE A 59 0.17 -21.60 -9.27
C PHE A 59 -1.26 -22.05 -9.57
N GLU A 60 -1.82 -21.74 -10.74
CA GLU A 60 -3.20 -22.06 -11.12
C GLU A 60 -3.53 -23.55 -10.90
N ASN A 61 -2.64 -24.42 -11.42
CA ASN A 61 -2.75 -25.87 -11.36
C ASN A 61 -1.79 -26.54 -10.35
N ALA A 62 -1.11 -25.75 -9.51
CA ALA A 62 -0.17 -26.29 -8.53
C ALA A 62 -0.91 -26.93 -7.34
N GLU A 63 -0.41 -28.07 -6.86
CA GLU A 63 -0.93 -28.77 -5.67
C GLU A 63 -0.75 -27.90 -4.41
N SER A 64 0.40 -27.23 -4.30
CA SER A 64 0.74 -26.35 -3.19
C SER A 64 0.76 -24.90 -3.66
N LYS A 65 -0.03 -24.04 -3.00
CA LYS A 65 -0.22 -22.64 -3.39
C LYS A 65 0.23 -21.66 -2.28
N PRO A 66 0.74 -20.47 -2.62
CA PRO A 66 1.04 -19.43 -1.64
C PRO A 66 -0.18 -19.09 -0.80
N LYS A 67 0.03 -18.77 0.48
CA LYS A 67 -1.07 -18.44 1.40
C LYS A 67 -1.77 -17.13 1.05
N SER A 68 -1.02 -16.17 0.53
CA SER A 68 -1.51 -14.85 0.16
C SER A 68 -0.44 -14.08 -0.63
N ILE A 69 -0.87 -13.04 -1.33
CA ILE A 69 0.00 -12.03 -1.94
C ILE A 69 -0.35 -10.68 -1.31
N VAL A 70 0.61 -9.99 -0.70
CA VAL A 70 0.43 -8.64 -0.14
C VAL A 70 1.13 -7.63 -1.02
N ILE A 71 0.45 -6.55 -1.37
CA ILE A 71 0.96 -5.51 -2.28
C ILE A 71 0.70 -4.14 -1.64
N PRO A 72 1.72 -3.49 -1.08
CA PRO A 72 1.66 -2.06 -0.79
C PRO A 72 1.56 -1.28 -2.10
N THR A 73 0.58 -0.38 -2.19
CA THR A 73 0.34 0.45 -3.39
C THR A 73 -0.02 1.87 -2.96
N ASN A 74 0.34 2.84 -3.80
CA ASN A 74 0.00 4.25 -3.59
C ASN A 74 -1.44 4.60 -4.01
N TYR A 75 -2.21 3.60 -4.48
CA TYR A 75 -3.61 3.70 -4.91
C TYR A 75 -3.88 4.67 -6.07
N THR A 76 -2.85 5.17 -6.75
CA THR A 76 -3.01 6.07 -7.90
C THR A 76 -3.77 5.41 -9.06
N PHE A 77 -3.84 4.07 -9.09
CA PHE A 77 -4.67 3.33 -10.05
C PHE A 77 -6.17 3.71 -9.97
N ILE A 78 -6.67 4.19 -8.83
CA ILE A 78 -8.06 4.63 -8.64
C ILE A 78 -8.41 5.83 -9.53
N LEU A 79 -7.40 6.56 -10.01
CA LEU A 79 -7.57 7.65 -10.98
C LEU A 79 -7.90 7.14 -12.39
N SER A 80 -7.76 5.83 -12.64
CA SER A 80 -8.05 5.20 -13.92
C SER A 80 -9.05 4.06 -13.76
N LYS A 81 -10.23 4.21 -14.38
CA LYS A 81 -11.26 3.18 -14.38
C LYS A 81 -10.73 1.84 -14.93
N ALA A 82 -10.02 1.88 -16.06
CA ALA A 82 -9.48 0.68 -16.69
C ALA A 82 -8.43 -0.04 -15.82
N LEU A 83 -7.56 0.71 -15.11
CA LEU A 83 -6.60 0.09 -14.18
C LEU A 83 -7.29 -0.47 -12.93
N THR A 84 -8.30 0.23 -12.43
CA THR A 84 -9.11 -0.24 -11.30
C THR A 84 -9.78 -1.57 -11.66
N GLU A 85 -10.49 -1.64 -12.79
CA GLU A 85 -11.13 -2.87 -13.27
C GLU A 85 -10.13 -4.02 -13.46
N LYS A 86 -8.93 -3.72 -14.00
CA LYS A 86 -7.86 -4.71 -14.13
C LYS A 86 -7.42 -5.27 -12.77
N ILE A 87 -7.21 -4.40 -11.78
CA ILE A 87 -6.85 -4.83 -10.43
C ILE A 87 -7.98 -5.66 -9.80
N GLU A 88 -9.24 -5.24 -9.95
CA GLU A 88 -10.38 -6.00 -9.45
C GLU A 88 -10.43 -7.42 -10.05
N SER A 89 -10.22 -7.55 -11.36
CA SER A 89 -10.16 -8.86 -12.02
C SER A 89 -9.06 -9.77 -11.47
N LEU A 90 -7.90 -9.20 -11.12
CA LEU A 90 -6.81 -9.94 -10.50
C LEU A 90 -7.17 -10.37 -9.08
N VAL A 91 -7.77 -9.48 -8.28
CA VAL A 91 -8.24 -9.79 -6.93
C VAL A 91 -9.27 -10.92 -6.97
N GLU A 92 -10.26 -10.85 -7.87
CA GLU A 92 -11.26 -11.89 -8.07
C GLU A 92 -10.64 -13.22 -8.48
N ARG A 93 -9.76 -13.21 -9.49
CA ARG A 93 -9.05 -14.41 -9.94
C ARG A 93 -8.26 -15.03 -8.79
N SER A 94 -7.54 -14.21 -8.03
CA SER A 94 -6.71 -14.66 -6.90
C SER A 94 -7.54 -15.39 -5.83
N ARG A 95 -8.73 -14.88 -5.51
CA ARG A 95 -9.67 -15.51 -4.58
C ARG A 95 -10.19 -16.84 -5.10
N ARG A 96 -10.56 -16.92 -6.39
CA ARG A 96 -10.98 -18.18 -7.03
C ARG A 96 -9.89 -19.25 -6.99
N LEU A 97 -8.63 -18.84 -7.13
CA LEU A 97 -7.48 -19.75 -7.10
C LEU A 97 -7.05 -20.16 -5.69
N GLY A 98 -7.63 -19.57 -4.63
CA GLY A 98 -7.23 -19.81 -3.24
C GLY A 98 -5.95 -19.09 -2.83
N ILE A 99 -5.54 -18.05 -3.57
CA ILE A 99 -4.33 -17.26 -3.35
C ILE A 99 -4.74 -15.78 -3.16
N PRO A 100 -5.35 -15.40 -2.03
CA PRO A 100 -5.92 -14.07 -1.89
C PRO A 100 -4.84 -12.97 -2.00
N ILE A 101 -5.13 -11.97 -2.84
CA ILE A 101 -4.39 -10.71 -2.90
C ILE A 101 -4.94 -9.75 -1.84
N PHE A 102 -4.04 -9.12 -1.09
CA PHE A 102 -4.31 -8.03 -0.17
C PHE A 102 -3.57 -6.79 -0.61
N LEU A 103 -4.29 -5.70 -0.88
CA LEU A 103 -3.68 -4.40 -1.12
C LEU A 103 -3.54 -3.66 0.21
N SER A 104 -2.39 -3.03 0.41
CA SER A 104 -2.14 -2.14 1.56
C SER A 104 -2.10 -0.70 1.05
N ALA A 105 -3.12 0.07 1.42
CA ALA A 105 -3.30 1.44 0.93
C ALA A 105 -2.30 2.40 1.56
N SER A 106 -1.24 2.71 0.81
CA SER A 106 -0.17 3.61 1.21
C SER A 106 -0.51 5.06 0.83
N ILE A 107 -1.63 5.55 1.36
CA ILE A 107 -2.04 6.96 1.33
C ILE A 107 -1.82 7.56 2.72
N ASP A 108 -1.37 8.81 2.80
CA ASP A 108 -1.14 9.48 4.08
C ASP A 108 -2.34 10.32 4.52
N GLY A 109 -3.33 10.54 3.64
CA GLY A 109 -4.60 11.16 3.98
C GLY A 109 -4.62 12.67 3.73
N ARG A 110 -5.81 13.25 3.77
CA ARG A 110 -6.10 14.62 3.26
C ARG A 110 -5.10 15.69 3.70
N TYR A 111 -4.66 15.67 4.96
CA TYR A 111 -3.79 16.72 5.50
C TYR A 111 -2.30 16.42 5.34
N CYS A 112 -1.94 15.15 5.10
CA CYS A 112 -0.56 14.66 5.10
C CYS A 112 -0.11 14.08 3.75
N GLU A 113 -0.99 13.99 2.74
CA GLU A 113 -0.68 13.39 1.43
C GLU A 113 0.47 14.10 0.68
N ALA A 114 0.75 15.35 1.00
CA ALA A 114 1.90 16.08 0.46
C ALA A 114 3.25 15.37 0.73
N ASN A 115 3.33 14.55 1.78
CA ASN A 115 4.49 13.71 2.09
C ASN A 115 4.72 12.61 1.03
N ARG A 116 3.70 12.31 0.21
CA ARG A 116 3.75 11.43 -0.96
C ARG A 116 3.45 12.22 -2.22
N PRO A 117 4.41 13.02 -2.73
CA PRO A 117 4.16 13.89 -3.87
C PRO A 117 3.74 13.11 -5.11
N PHE A 118 2.77 13.65 -5.85
CA PHE A 118 2.29 13.05 -7.09
C PHE A 118 3.29 13.26 -8.23
N ARG A 119 4.04 12.22 -8.59
CA ARG A 119 5.17 12.29 -9.54
C ARG A 119 4.77 12.15 -11.01
N SER A 120 3.78 12.92 -11.45
CA SER A 120 3.33 12.91 -12.86
C SER A 120 3.71 14.17 -13.65
N GLY A 121 4.24 15.20 -12.97
CA GLY A 121 4.44 16.54 -13.54
C GLY A 121 3.13 17.34 -13.73
N LYS A 122 1.99 16.79 -13.34
CA LYS A 122 0.67 17.46 -13.34
C LYS A 122 0.27 17.85 -11.92
N SER A 123 -0.74 18.72 -11.81
CA SER A 123 -1.41 18.99 -10.53
C SER A 123 -1.88 17.69 -9.90
N ASP A 124 -1.77 17.61 -8.58
CA ASP A 124 -2.20 16.45 -7.81
C ASP A 124 -3.74 16.27 -7.92
N PRO A 125 -4.24 15.17 -8.52
CA PRO A 125 -5.67 14.97 -8.74
C PRO A 125 -6.35 14.28 -7.54
N ARG A 126 -5.65 14.08 -6.41
CA ARG A 126 -6.18 13.39 -5.23
C ARG A 126 -7.05 14.33 -4.39
N ASP A 127 -8.26 14.58 -4.87
CA ASP A 127 -9.31 15.34 -4.20
C ASP A 127 -10.17 14.49 -3.24
N ASP A 128 -11.19 15.10 -2.62
CA ASP A 128 -12.13 14.39 -1.75
C ASP A 128 -12.87 13.25 -2.49
N GLY A 129 -13.12 13.41 -3.80
CA GLY A 129 -13.72 12.38 -4.63
C GLY A 129 -12.80 11.19 -4.89
N TYR A 130 -11.49 11.42 -5.04
CA TYR A 130 -10.48 10.36 -5.08
C TYR A 130 -10.49 9.56 -3.78
N TYR A 131 -10.44 10.22 -2.62
CA TYR A 131 -10.43 9.51 -1.35
C TYR A 131 -11.72 8.73 -1.12
N ASP A 132 -12.88 9.27 -1.47
CA ASP A 132 -14.16 8.53 -1.42
C ASP A 132 -14.10 7.21 -2.20
N ARG A 133 -13.54 7.24 -3.43
CA ARG A 133 -13.34 6.02 -4.24
C ARG A 133 -12.33 5.06 -3.62
N VAL A 134 -11.24 5.56 -3.02
CA VAL A 134 -10.26 4.71 -2.32
C VAL A 134 -10.90 3.96 -1.15
N PHE A 135 -11.69 4.65 -0.31
CA PHE A 135 -12.36 4.02 0.83
C PHE A 135 -13.47 3.07 0.39
N ALA A 136 -14.25 3.42 -0.63
CA ALA A 136 -15.24 2.51 -1.22
C ALA A 136 -14.59 1.23 -1.77
N PHE A 137 -13.46 1.36 -2.47
CA PHE A 137 -12.69 0.22 -2.97
C PHE A 137 -12.21 -0.68 -1.82
N ASN A 138 -11.64 -0.08 -0.76
CA ASN A 138 -11.16 -0.84 0.40
C ASN A 138 -12.28 -1.53 1.17
N LYS A 139 -13.46 -0.89 1.31
CA LYS A 139 -14.65 -1.53 1.88
C LYS A 139 -15.09 -2.74 1.06
N LYS A 140 -15.18 -2.60 -0.27
CA LYS A 140 -15.58 -3.69 -1.18
C LYS A 140 -14.68 -4.91 -1.05
N TRP A 141 -13.37 -4.69 -0.97
CA TRP A 141 -12.40 -5.78 -0.99
C TRP A 141 -11.88 -6.19 0.39
N GLY A 142 -12.22 -5.46 1.46
CA GLY A 142 -11.76 -5.76 2.82
C GLY A 142 -10.27 -5.46 3.03
N PHE A 143 -9.79 -4.36 2.43
CA PHE A 143 -8.40 -3.93 2.53
C PHE A 143 -8.22 -2.85 3.62
N SER A 144 -6.96 -2.60 3.99
CA SER A 144 -6.59 -1.72 5.10
C SER A 144 -5.70 -0.57 4.65
N PHE A 145 -5.63 0.46 5.49
CA PHE A 145 -4.85 1.67 5.25
C PHE A 145 -3.56 1.65 6.04
N HIS A 146 -2.52 2.22 5.44
CA HIS A 146 -1.17 2.24 6.01
C HIS A 146 -0.52 3.61 5.80
N PRO A 147 -1.04 4.68 6.45
CA PRO A 147 -0.47 6.01 6.34
C PRO A 147 0.87 6.09 7.11
N MET A 148 1.79 6.87 6.57
CA MET A 148 3.12 7.07 7.11
C MET A 148 3.22 8.40 7.84
N ILE A 149 3.55 8.35 9.13
CA ILE A 149 3.80 9.51 9.99
C ILE A 149 5.21 10.02 9.73
N TYR A 150 5.29 11.13 9.00
CA TYR A 150 6.52 11.87 8.79
C TYR A 150 6.68 12.99 9.81
N SER A 151 7.92 13.43 9.98
CA SER A 151 8.26 14.63 10.72
C SER A 151 7.65 15.89 10.07
N ASP A 152 7.54 15.90 8.74
CA ASP A 152 6.81 16.94 8.03
C ASP A 152 5.30 16.83 8.31
N ARG A 153 4.68 17.98 8.62
CA ARG A 153 3.27 18.10 9.00
C ARG A 153 2.88 17.30 10.25
N ILE A 154 3.81 17.11 11.18
CA ILE A 154 3.54 16.35 12.41
C ILE A 154 2.37 16.95 13.22
N ASP A 155 2.25 18.28 13.19
CA ASP A 155 1.16 19.07 13.80
C ASP A 155 -0.22 18.77 13.21
N SER A 156 -0.28 18.27 11.98
CA SER A 156 -1.52 17.97 11.27
C SER A 156 -2.08 16.57 11.58
N TRP A 157 -1.32 15.70 12.26
CA TRP A 157 -1.70 14.29 12.42
C TRP A 157 -2.92 14.03 13.27
N GLN A 158 -3.23 14.88 14.25
CA GLN A 158 -4.48 14.74 15.02
C GLN A 158 -5.70 14.90 14.11
N ASN A 159 -5.73 15.98 13.31
CA ASN A 159 -6.80 16.22 12.34
C ASN A 159 -6.83 15.15 11.25
N ASN A 160 -5.65 14.69 10.81
CA ASN A 160 -5.54 13.65 9.80
C ASN A 160 -6.05 12.29 10.30
N PHE A 161 -5.74 11.92 11.54
CA PHE A 161 -6.29 10.74 12.17
C PHE A 161 -7.81 10.81 12.29
N LEU A 162 -8.35 11.93 12.79
CA LEU A 162 -9.80 12.13 12.89
C LEU A 162 -10.48 12.05 11.51
N TRP A 163 -9.88 12.63 10.48
CA TRP A 163 -10.37 12.50 9.11
C TRP A 163 -10.40 11.05 8.62
N PHE A 164 -9.37 10.25 8.92
CA PHE A 164 -9.41 8.82 8.66
C PHE A 164 -10.58 8.16 9.40
N GLN A 165 -10.80 8.46 10.67
CA GLN A 165 -11.91 7.89 11.44
C GLN A 165 -13.28 8.27 10.86
N GLU A 166 -13.45 9.52 10.42
CA GLU A 166 -14.65 9.98 9.72
C GLU A 166 -14.89 9.23 8.41
N MET A 167 -13.84 9.04 7.61
CA MET A 167 -13.93 8.29 6.36
C MET A 167 -14.18 6.80 6.59
N LEU A 168 -13.53 6.18 7.58
CA LEU A 168 -13.79 4.80 7.97
C LEU A 168 -15.27 4.64 8.37
N LYS A 169 -15.78 5.52 9.24
CA LYS A 169 -17.20 5.55 9.63
C LYS A 169 -18.13 5.75 8.43
N LYS A 170 -17.84 6.71 7.55
CA LYS A 170 -18.63 7.01 6.35
C LYS A 170 -18.78 5.80 5.44
N HIS A 171 -17.74 4.98 5.31
CA HIS A 171 -17.75 3.79 4.44
C HIS A 171 -18.02 2.48 5.20
N ASP A 172 -18.48 2.55 6.45
CA ASP A 172 -18.76 1.39 7.30
C ASP A 172 -17.53 0.44 7.44
N ILE A 173 -16.34 1.01 7.54
CA ILE A 173 -15.10 0.29 7.77
C ILE A 173 -14.77 0.36 9.27
N PRO A 174 -14.36 -0.74 9.92
CA PRO A 174 -13.95 -0.69 11.33
C PRO A 174 -12.87 0.36 11.56
N TRP A 175 -12.97 1.08 12.68
CA TRP A 175 -12.01 2.14 13.06
C TRP A 175 -10.55 1.63 13.11
N SER A 176 -10.37 0.33 13.39
CA SER A 176 -9.08 -0.35 13.49
C SER A 176 -8.45 -0.72 12.15
N ASN A 177 -9.11 -0.47 11.00
CA ASN A 177 -8.59 -0.80 9.67
C ASN A 177 -7.49 0.17 9.17
N ILE A 178 -6.79 0.82 10.09
CA ILE A 178 -5.70 1.75 9.83
C ILE A 178 -4.49 1.34 10.67
N TYR A 179 -3.34 1.21 10.02
CA TYR A 179 -2.07 0.92 10.68
C TYR A 179 -1.12 2.10 10.47
N LEU A 180 -0.86 2.83 11.56
CA LEU A 180 -0.02 4.03 11.54
C LEU A 180 1.46 3.65 11.59
N LEU A 181 2.24 4.06 10.58
CA LEU A 181 3.67 3.75 10.52
C LEU A 181 4.53 4.99 10.67
N GLU A 182 5.33 5.02 11.72
CA GLU A 182 6.32 6.07 11.97
C GLU A 182 7.50 5.94 11.00
N VAL A 183 7.81 7.03 10.28
CA VAL A 183 8.99 7.09 9.40
C VAL A 183 10.20 7.59 10.19
N ARG A 184 11.17 6.71 10.43
CA ARG A 184 12.34 6.99 11.28
C ARG A 184 13.56 7.45 10.48
N ASN A 185 13.48 8.63 9.88
CA ASN A 185 14.58 9.24 9.13
C ASN A 185 15.38 10.24 10.00
N LYS A 186 16.54 10.71 9.53
CA LYS A 186 17.38 11.68 10.24
C LYS A 186 16.72 13.07 10.43
N GLU A 187 15.57 13.30 9.79
CA GLU A 187 14.92 14.60 9.62
C GLU A 187 14.10 15.07 10.84
N TRP A 188 14.01 14.25 11.89
CA TRP A 188 13.28 14.61 13.11
C TRP A 188 14.05 15.62 13.96
N SER A 189 13.54 16.85 14.02
CA SER A 189 13.96 17.84 15.00
C SER A 189 13.38 17.53 16.39
N ARG A 190 13.90 18.19 17.43
CA ARG A 190 13.34 18.10 18.78
C ARG A 190 11.85 18.49 18.79
N ASP A 191 11.50 19.57 18.09
CA ASP A 191 10.12 20.05 18.03
C ASP A 191 9.20 19.06 17.34
N ASN A 192 9.69 18.39 16.28
CA ASN A 192 8.93 17.34 15.61
C ASN A 192 8.67 16.16 16.54
N ILE A 193 9.67 15.77 17.35
CA ILE A 193 9.53 14.69 18.34
C ILE A 193 8.49 15.06 19.41
N LEU A 194 8.50 16.30 19.90
CA LEU A 194 7.49 16.76 20.85
C LEU A 194 6.09 16.80 20.22
N GLY A 195 5.98 17.22 18.96
CA GLY A 195 4.72 17.15 18.21
C GLY A 195 4.20 15.70 18.06
N PHE A 196 5.09 14.75 17.80
CA PHE A 196 4.73 13.34 17.74
C PHE A 196 4.32 12.80 19.11
N GLU A 197 5.00 13.18 20.19
CA GLU A 197 4.60 12.84 21.56
C GLU A 197 3.16 13.30 21.85
N GLU A 198 2.82 14.54 21.49
CA GLU A 198 1.47 15.06 21.65
C GLU A 198 0.44 14.30 20.80
N PHE A 199 0.81 13.89 19.58
CA PHE A 199 -0.04 13.03 18.77
C PHE A 199 -0.25 11.64 19.41
N ILE A 200 0.79 11.01 19.97
CA ILE A 200 0.65 9.73 20.68
C ILE A 200 -0.23 9.86 21.92
N LYS A 201 -0.07 10.93 22.72
CA LYS A 201 -0.95 11.23 23.86
C LYS A 201 -2.40 11.37 23.42
N PHE A 202 -2.64 12.05 22.31
CA PHE A 202 -3.96 12.17 21.70
C PHE A 202 -4.52 10.79 21.32
N LEU A 203 -3.75 9.94 20.63
CA LEU A 203 -4.19 8.59 20.24
C LEU A 203 -4.57 7.73 21.44
N ILE A 204 -3.73 7.72 22.48
CA ILE A 204 -4.02 6.99 23.73
C ILE A 204 -5.34 7.49 24.31
N ARG A 205 -5.54 8.81 24.37
CA ARG A 205 -6.78 9.37 24.91
C ARG A 205 -7.99 8.97 24.07
N TRP A 206 -7.89 9.06 22.75
CA TRP A 206 -8.97 8.71 21.84
C TRP A 206 -9.33 7.22 21.93
N ILE A 207 -8.35 6.32 21.97
CA ILE A 207 -8.59 4.87 22.00
C ILE A 207 -9.28 4.41 23.29
N PHE A 208 -8.92 5.00 24.44
CA PHE A 208 -9.36 4.52 25.75
C PHE A 208 -10.52 5.32 26.37
N PHE A 209 -10.81 6.54 25.89
CA PHE A 209 -11.78 7.43 26.55
C PHE A 209 -12.82 8.05 25.61
N VAL A 210 -12.81 7.74 24.31
CA VAL A 210 -13.81 8.18 23.32
C VAL A 210 -14.51 6.96 22.75
#